data_AF-A0A7W8A1Q1-F1
#
_entry.id   AF-A0A7W8A1Q1-F1
#
_cell.length_a   1.000
_cell.length_b   1.000
_cell.length_c   1.000
_cell.angle_alpha   90.00
_cell.angle_beta   90.00
_cell.angle_gamma   90.00
#
_symmetry.space_group_name_H-M   'P 1'
#
loop_
_entity.id
_entity.type
_entity.pdbx_description
1 polymer ?
#
loop_
_entity_poly.entity_id
_entity_poly.type
_entity_poly.pdbx_seq_one_letter_code
_entity_poly.pdbx_strand_id
1 'polypeptide(L)'
;MSRSLLVASVLVVALCACGTTKPQPSGPAEPPAAGGQANPSPSAGPTSPSASASPSASPSSTPAFIPSYVAPENKDLNPAEKLMRDHHLLREWTESASDAFIPPRDIPVKAEQCDTVNAFYSPEDRTITMCYEMVAYLQSLFAAPESGQSATPDPQDVDESVVGAMSGIYYHELGHALIDLYDLPSTGREEDAVDQLSALVLISSAEDQRDYSEIISTIQAWGRMSQQEVSQPLDKTVFADEHSLSVQRYYNMMCYLYGSNHNAFLPLVADGALPVTRAVRCEEEYAKMAKAWATLLAPHMRTDLPDVSPAPTPSPSPSPTASPSPTPSPTPSPSPSPSSGRPS
;
A
#
# COMPACT_ATOMS: atom_id res chain seq x y z
N MET A 1 -15.06 8.99 -12.13
CA MET A 1 -14.21 8.03 -12.85
C MET A 1 -14.33 6.70 -12.13
N SER A 2 -14.28 5.56 -12.83
CA SER A 2 -14.23 4.25 -12.14
C SER A 2 -12.93 4.15 -11.34
N ARG A 3 -12.93 3.51 -10.15
CA ARG A 3 -11.74 3.23 -9.31
C ARG A 3 -10.55 2.71 -10.15
N SER A 4 -10.90 1.95 -11.19
CA SER A 4 -10.12 1.39 -12.30
C SER A 4 -9.17 2.31 -13.09
N LEU A 5 -9.62 3.50 -13.51
CA LEU A 5 -8.82 4.39 -14.39
C LEU A 5 -7.71 5.12 -13.62
N LEU A 6 -7.76 5.03 -12.29
CA LEU A 6 -7.06 5.91 -11.37
C LEU A 6 -5.75 5.30 -10.86
N VAL A 7 -5.75 4.00 -10.50
CA VAL A 7 -4.52 3.25 -10.23
C VAL A 7 -3.55 3.35 -11.41
N ALA A 8 -4.08 3.28 -12.63
CA ALA A 8 -3.29 3.45 -13.84
C ALA A 8 -2.76 4.88 -14.04
N SER A 9 -3.57 5.90 -13.73
CA SER A 9 -3.19 7.30 -13.87
C SER A 9 -2.13 7.73 -12.84
N VAL A 10 -2.18 7.22 -11.62
CA VAL A 10 -1.25 7.61 -10.55
C VAL A 10 0.16 7.02 -10.76
N LEU A 11 0.26 5.76 -11.21
CA LEU A 11 1.54 5.18 -11.61
C LEU A 11 2.16 5.93 -12.81
N VAL A 12 1.34 6.51 -13.70
CA VAL A 12 1.80 7.38 -14.80
C VAL A 12 2.25 8.77 -14.32
N VAL A 13 1.57 9.39 -13.35
CA VAL A 13 1.97 10.70 -12.78
C VAL A 13 3.29 10.59 -12.00
N ALA A 14 3.54 9.49 -11.31
CA ALA A 14 4.81 9.23 -10.63
C ALA A 14 6.03 9.20 -11.59
N LEU A 15 5.83 8.83 -12.86
CA LEU A 15 6.87 8.91 -13.90
C LEU A 15 7.13 10.36 -14.36
N CYS A 16 6.12 11.22 -14.32
CA CYS A 16 6.17 12.59 -14.84
C CYS A 16 6.73 13.63 -13.85
N ALA A 17 6.77 13.35 -12.54
CA ALA A 17 7.22 14.30 -11.50
C ALA A 17 8.74 14.57 -11.45
N CYS A 18 9.50 14.22 -12.50
CA CYS A 18 10.95 14.42 -12.56
C CYS A 18 11.33 15.88 -12.89
N GLY A 19 11.43 16.72 -11.85
CA GLY A 19 12.39 17.83 -11.83
C GLY A 19 13.81 17.28 -11.68
N THR A 20 14.69 17.59 -12.63
CA THR A 20 16.04 17.03 -12.73
C THR A 20 17.00 17.57 -11.66
N THR A 21 17.44 16.72 -10.74
CA THR A 21 18.73 16.90 -10.04
C THR A 21 19.51 15.59 -10.05
N LYS A 22 20.67 15.59 -10.72
CA LYS A 22 21.57 14.46 -10.90
C LYS A 22 22.61 14.44 -9.77
N PRO A 23 22.84 13.31 -9.08
CA PRO A 23 24.13 13.02 -8.46
C PRO A 23 24.96 12.04 -9.30
N GLN A 24 26.27 12.24 -9.25
CA GLN A 24 27.33 11.65 -10.08
C GLN A 24 27.88 10.34 -9.45
N PRO A 25 28.28 9.33 -10.25
CA PRO A 25 28.68 8.02 -9.73
C PRO A 25 30.18 7.94 -9.35
N SER A 26 30.50 7.08 -8.38
CA SER A 26 31.86 6.59 -8.12
C SER A 26 31.87 5.06 -8.14
N GLY A 27 32.90 4.52 -8.79
CA GLY A 27 32.98 3.14 -9.30
C GLY A 27 33.42 2.06 -8.29
N PRO A 28 33.66 0.82 -8.79
CA PRO A 28 33.50 -0.42 -8.03
C PRO A 28 34.80 -1.05 -7.51
N ALA A 29 34.65 -2.05 -6.63
CA ALA A 29 35.69 -3.02 -6.29
C ALA A 29 35.10 -4.45 -6.22
N GLU A 30 35.64 -5.35 -7.04
CA GLU A 30 35.55 -6.82 -6.98
C GLU A 30 36.68 -7.35 -6.06
N PRO A 31 36.62 -8.56 -5.42
CA PRO A 31 36.84 -9.86 -6.10
C PRO A 31 36.18 -11.08 -5.35
N PRO A 32 36.65 -12.35 -5.50
CA PRO A 32 36.59 -13.25 -6.65
C PRO A 32 35.82 -14.57 -6.38
N ALA A 33 35.64 -15.34 -7.46
CA ALA A 33 34.98 -16.65 -7.53
C ALA A 33 35.72 -17.81 -6.80
N ALA A 34 34.94 -18.79 -6.34
CA ALA A 34 35.39 -20.16 -6.06
C ALA A 34 34.29 -21.16 -6.48
N GLY A 35 34.68 -22.16 -7.28
CA GLY A 35 33.79 -23.14 -7.90
C GLY A 35 33.43 -24.33 -7.02
N GLY A 36 32.48 -25.14 -7.50
CA GLY A 36 32.07 -26.37 -6.83
C GLY A 36 30.95 -27.13 -7.55
N GLN A 37 31.33 -27.77 -8.67
CA GLN A 37 30.85 -29.06 -9.19
C GLN A 37 29.35 -29.41 -9.22
N ALA A 38 28.86 -29.50 -10.47
CA ALA A 38 27.65 -30.20 -10.89
C ALA A 38 27.75 -31.73 -10.69
N ASN A 39 26.58 -32.37 -10.55
CA ASN A 39 26.40 -33.79 -10.84
C ASN A 39 25.13 -33.99 -11.71
N PRO A 40 25.14 -34.93 -12.67
CA PRO A 40 24.15 -35.00 -13.75
C PRO A 40 23.06 -36.05 -13.47
N SER A 41 21.92 -35.93 -14.17
CA SER A 41 21.06 -37.07 -14.49
C SER A 41 20.25 -36.85 -15.76
N PRO A 42 19.84 -37.92 -16.47
CA PRO A 42 19.95 -38.00 -17.92
C PRO A 42 18.63 -37.82 -18.70
N SER A 43 18.82 -37.70 -20.01
CA SER A 43 17.86 -37.41 -21.07
C SER A 43 16.95 -38.57 -21.48
N ALA A 44 15.70 -38.21 -21.77
CA ALA A 44 14.78 -38.60 -22.87
C ALA A 44 14.55 -40.07 -23.28
N GLY A 45 13.26 -40.39 -23.45
CA GLY A 45 12.77 -41.39 -24.41
C GLY A 45 11.24 -41.30 -24.61
N PRO A 46 10.68 -41.50 -25.83
CA PRO A 46 9.44 -40.87 -26.28
C PRO A 46 8.23 -41.81 -26.38
N THR A 47 7.01 -41.27 -26.55
CA THR A 47 5.98 -41.64 -27.57
C THR A 47 4.58 -41.05 -27.26
N SER A 48 3.98 -40.38 -28.24
CA SER A 48 2.54 -39.99 -28.32
C SER A 48 1.73 -41.06 -29.10
N PRO A 49 0.43 -40.91 -29.45
CA PRO A 49 -0.63 -39.98 -29.00
C PRO A 49 -1.98 -40.67 -28.67
N SER A 50 -2.92 -39.96 -28.03
CA SER A 50 -4.34 -40.15 -28.36
C SER A 50 -5.17 -38.91 -28.01
N ALA A 51 -5.81 -38.37 -29.04
CA ALA A 51 -6.71 -37.24 -28.98
C ALA A 51 -8.10 -37.69 -28.55
N SER A 52 -8.76 -36.88 -27.72
CA SER A 52 -10.21 -36.76 -27.71
C SER A 52 -10.54 -35.28 -27.51
N ALA A 53 -11.01 -34.68 -28.58
CA ALA A 53 -11.41 -33.28 -28.63
C ALA A 53 -12.73 -33.09 -27.88
N SER A 54 -12.76 -32.13 -26.95
CA SER A 54 -13.99 -31.53 -26.43
C SER A 54 -14.30 -30.24 -27.19
N PRO A 55 -15.59 -29.86 -27.35
CA PRO A 55 -16.00 -28.87 -28.34
C PRO A 55 -15.92 -27.42 -27.82
N SER A 56 -15.56 -26.55 -28.76
CA SER A 56 -15.84 -25.10 -28.86
C SER A 56 -15.56 -24.21 -27.65
N ALA A 57 -14.36 -23.63 -27.64
CA ALA A 57 -14.10 -22.37 -26.95
C ALA A 57 -14.89 -21.22 -27.61
N SER A 58 -15.69 -20.53 -26.81
CA SER A 58 -16.16 -19.16 -27.09
C SER A 58 -14.96 -18.22 -27.34
N PRO A 59 -15.12 -17.08 -28.05
CA PRO A 59 -14.01 -16.19 -28.35
C PRO A 59 -13.28 -15.77 -27.07
N SER A 60 -11.96 -15.94 -27.05
CA SER A 60 -11.11 -15.78 -25.86
C SER A 60 -11.29 -14.39 -25.27
N SER A 61 -11.85 -14.33 -24.06
CA SER A 61 -11.77 -13.14 -23.22
C SER A 61 -10.31 -12.79 -22.99
N THR A 62 -10.00 -11.49 -22.94
CA THR A 62 -8.70 -11.00 -22.45
C THR A 62 -8.45 -11.58 -21.06
N PRO A 63 -7.26 -12.14 -20.78
CA PRO A 63 -6.95 -12.66 -19.46
C PRO A 63 -7.17 -11.60 -18.36
N ALA A 64 -7.67 -12.02 -17.21
CA ALA A 64 -8.05 -11.12 -16.13
C ALA A 64 -7.84 -11.73 -14.73
N PHE A 65 -7.99 -10.90 -13.69
CA PHE A 65 -8.15 -11.39 -12.32
C PHE A 65 -9.61 -11.83 -12.13
N ILE A 66 -9.83 -13.04 -11.64
CA ILE A 66 -11.15 -13.69 -11.64
C ILE A 66 -11.60 -13.96 -10.21
N PRO A 67 -12.69 -13.32 -9.75
CA PRO A 67 -13.19 -13.51 -8.40
C PRO A 67 -13.93 -14.84 -8.27
N SER A 68 -13.72 -15.56 -7.17
CA SER A 68 -14.55 -16.72 -6.80
C SER A 68 -14.72 -16.85 -5.29
N TYR A 69 -15.92 -17.23 -4.89
CA TYR A 69 -16.23 -17.50 -3.49
C TYR A 69 -16.56 -18.97 -3.33
N VAL A 70 -15.93 -19.63 -2.36
CA VAL A 70 -16.24 -20.99 -1.94
C VAL A 70 -17.03 -20.91 -0.64
N ALA A 71 -18.17 -21.58 -0.58
CA ALA A 71 -18.99 -21.59 0.63
C ALA A 71 -18.25 -22.35 1.75
N PRO A 72 -18.18 -21.83 2.99
CA PRO A 72 -17.46 -22.49 4.07
C PRO A 72 -18.20 -23.76 4.51
N GLU A 73 -17.43 -24.79 4.86
CA GLU A 73 -17.93 -26.00 5.50
C GLU A 73 -18.39 -25.68 6.93
N ASN A 74 -17.57 -24.93 7.66
CA ASN A 74 -17.90 -24.39 8.98
C ASN A 74 -18.87 -23.20 8.86
N LYS A 75 -20.10 -23.39 9.35
CA LYS A 75 -21.15 -22.36 9.28
C LYS A 75 -20.92 -21.15 10.18
N ASP A 76 -19.98 -21.23 11.13
CA ASP A 76 -19.58 -20.07 11.93
C ASP A 76 -18.83 -19.02 11.10
N LEU A 77 -18.33 -19.38 9.91
CA LEU A 77 -17.68 -18.46 8.96
C LEU A 77 -18.65 -17.82 7.95
N ASN A 78 -19.93 -18.18 7.97
CA ASN A 78 -20.94 -17.55 7.11
C ASN A 78 -21.01 -16.00 7.28
N PRO A 79 -20.86 -15.41 8.49
CA PRO A 79 -20.82 -13.95 8.63
C PRO A 79 -19.63 -13.30 7.93
N ALA A 80 -18.45 -13.93 7.98
CA ALA A 80 -17.26 -13.47 7.28
C ALA A 80 -17.44 -13.53 5.76
N GLU A 81 -17.94 -14.64 5.21
CA GLU A 81 -18.31 -14.74 3.79
C GLU A 81 -19.31 -13.64 3.42
N LYS A 82 -20.36 -13.46 4.23
CA LYS A 82 -21.41 -12.47 3.98
C LYS A 82 -20.85 -11.05 3.94
N LEU A 83 -19.99 -10.66 4.89
CA LEU A 83 -19.35 -9.36 4.91
C LEU A 83 -18.59 -9.09 3.60
N MET A 84 -17.75 -10.04 3.18
CA MET A 84 -16.99 -9.87 1.93
C MET A 84 -17.91 -9.74 0.69
N ARG A 85 -19.01 -10.51 0.66
CA ARG A 85 -19.97 -10.46 -0.45
C ARG A 85 -20.78 -9.17 -0.48
N ASP A 86 -21.26 -8.72 0.66
CA ASP A 86 -22.09 -7.52 0.80
C ASP A 86 -21.31 -6.25 0.44
N HIS A 87 -20.02 -6.22 0.79
CA HIS A 87 -19.08 -5.17 0.40
C HIS A 87 -18.43 -5.43 -0.97
N HIS A 88 -18.81 -6.51 -1.66
CA HIS A 88 -18.35 -6.85 -3.00
C HIS A 88 -16.81 -6.93 -3.17
N LEU A 89 -16.09 -7.26 -2.10
CA LEU A 89 -14.63 -7.08 -2.02
C LEU A 89 -13.88 -7.72 -3.18
N LEU A 90 -14.09 -9.02 -3.41
CA LEU A 90 -13.43 -9.74 -4.50
C LEU A 90 -13.71 -9.12 -5.87
N ARG A 91 -14.93 -8.63 -6.11
CA ARG A 91 -15.27 -7.99 -7.39
C ARG A 91 -14.50 -6.69 -7.54
N GLU A 92 -14.53 -5.81 -6.53
CA GLU A 92 -13.83 -4.52 -6.61
C GLU A 92 -12.31 -4.70 -6.76
N TRP A 93 -11.74 -5.63 -6.01
CA TRP A 93 -10.32 -5.98 -6.06
C TRP A 93 -9.89 -6.52 -7.43
N THR A 94 -10.66 -7.45 -7.99
CA THR A 94 -10.35 -8.07 -9.28
C THR A 94 -10.59 -7.13 -10.47
N GLU A 95 -11.64 -6.29 -10.41
CA GLU A 95 -11.88 -5.23 -11.39
C GLU A 95 -10.73 -4.21 -11.36
N SER A 96 -10.37 -3.72 -10.17
CA SER A 96 -9.23 -2.80 -9.98
C SER A 96 -7.93 -3.36 -10.59
N ALA A 97 -7.60 -4.62 -10.28
CA ALA A 97 -6.40 -5.27 -10.81
C ALA A 97 -6.47 -5.51 -12.34
N SER A 98 -7.63 -5.95 -12.87
CA SER A 98 -7.81 -6.24 -14.31
C SER A 98 -7.89 -4.98 -15.17
N ASP A 99 -8.27 -3.85 -14.58
CA ASP A 99 -8.27 -2.57 -15.27
C ASP A 99 -6.88 -1.92 -15.25
N ALA A 100 -6.06 -2.21 -14.24
CA ALA A 100 -4.69 -1.72 -14.16
C ALA A 100 -3.70 -2.55 -14.99
N PHE A 101 -3.86 -3.88 -15.02
CA PHE A 101 -2.84 -4.81 -15.52
C PHE A 101 -3.36 -5.74 -16.61
N ILE A 102 -2.45 -6.19 -17.48
CA ILE A 102 -2.71 -7.30 -18.42
C ILE A 102 -2.00 -8.53 -17.87
N PRO A 103 -2.67 -9.41 -17.12
CA PRO A 103 -2.01 -10.61 -16.61
C PRO A 103 -1.71 -11.58 -17.77
N PRO A 104 -0.65 -12.41 -17.68
CA PRO A 104 -0.28 -13.35 -18.74
C PRO A 104 -1.28 -14.51 -18.90
N ARG A 105 -2.18 -14.68 -17.93
CA ARG A 105 -3.24 -15.71 -17.86
C ARG A 105 -4.30 -15.25 -16.86
N ASP A 106 -5.42 -15.97 -16.79
CA ASP A 106 -6.39 -15.74 -15.72
C ASP A 106 -5.76 -16.04 -14.35
N ILE A 107 -5.97 -15.11 -13.42
CA ILE A 107 -5.46 -15.15 -12.05
C ILE A 107 -6.65 -15.28 -11.09
N PRO A 108 -6.87 -16.46 -10.48
CA PRO A 108 -7.94 -16.62 -9.51
C PRO A 108 -7.69 -15.77 -8.26
N VAL A 109 -8.72 -15.07 -7.81
CA VAL A 109 -8.79 -14.45 -6.47
C VAL A 109 -9.94 -15.11 -5.74
N LYS A 110 -9.61 -15.88 -4.70
CA LYS A 110 -10.55 -16.75 -3.99
C LYS A 110 -10.81 -16.24 -2.60
N ALA A 111 -12.05 -16.37 -2.15
CA ALA A 111 -12.40 -16.29 -0.74
C ALA A 111 -12.94 -17.65 -0.30
N GLU A 112 -12.33 -18.23 0.73
CA GLU A 112 -12.66 -19.58 1.20
C GLU A 112 -12.30 -19.78 2.69
N GLN A 113 -12.74 -20.90 3.24
CA GLN A 113 -12.29 -21.37 4.55
C GLN A 113 -10.91 -22.02 4.38
N CYS A 114 -9.94 -21.62 5.20
CA CYS A 114 -8.56 -22.10 5.12
C CYS A 114 -8.11 -22.93 6.33
N ASP A 115 -8.95 -23.03 7.37
CA ASP A 115 -8.61 -23.61 8.68
C ASP A 115 -7.44 -22.91 9.40
N THR A 116 -7.10 -21.70 8.97
CA THR A 116 -6.07 -20.83 9.57
C THR A 116 -6.35 -19.36 9.28
N VAL A 117 -5.94 -18.47 10.19
CA VAL A 117 -6.05 -17.02 10.04
C VAL A 117 -4.97 -16.56 9.06
N ASN A 118 -5.32 -16.42 7.78
CA ASN A 118 -4.34 -16.05 6.75
C ASN A 118 -4.94 -15.35 5.53
N ALA A 119 -4.07 -14.83 4.68
CA ALA A 119 -4.27 -14.62 3.26
C ALA A 119 -2.93 -14.93 2.57
N PHE A 120 -2.94 -15.39 1.34
CA PHE A 120 -1.69 -15.74 0.67
C PHE A 120 -1.82 -15.74 -0.85
N TYR A 121 -0.72 -15.39 -1.52
CA TYR A 121 -0.46 -15.76 -2.90
C TYR A 121 0.26 -17.10 -2.98
N SER A 122 -0.25 -18.01 -3.83
CA SER A 122 0.39 -19.29 -4.13
C SER A 122 1.03 -19.26 -5.53
N PRO A 123 2.37 -19.34 -5.66
CA PRO A 123 3.03 -19.32 -6.97
C PRO A 123 2.81 -20.61 -7.79
N GLU A 124 2.46 -21.73 -7.14
CA GLU A 124 2.26 -23.02 -7.81
C GLU A 124 1.04 -23.00 -8.74
N ASP A 125 -0.09 -22.50 -8.24
CA ASP A 125 -1.35 -22.41 -8.99
C ASP A 125 -1.68 -20.99 -9.45
N ARG A 126 -0.95 -19.99 -8.94
CA ARG A 126 -1.09 -18.54 -9.20
C ARG A 126 -2.43 -18.00 -8.75
N THR A 127 -2.75 -18.30 -7.51
CA THR A 127 -4.01 -17.91 -6.86
C THR A 127 -3.71 -16.98 -5.69
N ILE A 128 -4.50 -15.91 -5.57
CA ILE A 128 -4.61 -15.13 -4.33
C ILE A 128 -5.78 -15.71 -3.52
N THR A 129 -5.53 -16.15 -2.29
CA THR A 129 -6.53 -16.72 -1.40
C THR A 129 -6.74 -15.82 -0.17
N MET A 130 -7.99 -15.45 0.07
CA MET A 130 -8.43 -14.60 1.17
C MET A 130 -9.27 -15.43 2.15
N CYS A 131 -8.71 -15.78 3.31
CA CYS A 131 -9.37 -16.70 4.22
C CYS A 131 -10.46 -16.02 5.05
N TYR A 132 -11.61 -16.67 5.23
CA TYR A 132 -12.69 -16.15 6.07
C TYR A 132 -12.29 -16.01 7.55
N GLU A 133 -11.35 -16.83 8.01
CA GLU A 133 -10.76 -16.75 9.35
C GLU A 133 -10.02 -15.43 9.58
N MET A 134 -9.40 -14.85 8.54
CA MET A 134 -8.77 -13.53 8.64
C MET A 134 -9.82 -12.43 8.90
N VAL A 135 -10.96 -12.49 8.20
CA VAL A 135 -12.08 -11.56 8.43
C VAL A 135 -12.59 -11.69 9.88
N ALA A 136 -12.83 -12.92 10.35
CA ALA A 136 -13.30 -13.16 11.72
C ALA A 136 -12.27 -12.70 12.78
N TYR A 137 -10.98 -12.91 12.53
CA TYR A 137 -9.92 -12.42 13.39
C TYR A 137 -9.90 -10.89 13.44
N LEU A 138 -9.95 -10.20 12.29
CA LEU A 138 -9.99 -8.75 12.23
C LEU A 138 -11.24 -8.17 12.90
N GLN A 139 -12.41 -8.81 12.77
CA GLN A 139 -13.61 -8.41 13.51
C GLN A 139 -13.36 -8.44 15.02
N SER A 140 -12.73 -9.51 15.53
CA SER A 140 -12.37 -9.59 16.96
C SER A 140 -11.34 -8.52 17.38
N LEU A 141 -10.38 -8.23 16.49
CA LEU A 141 -9.31 -7.27 16.72
C LEU A 141 -9.84 -5.82 16.79
N PHE A 142 -10.77 -5.46 15.91
CA PHE A 142 -11.37 -4.13 15.85
C PHE A 142 -12.50 -3.96 16.87
N ALA A 143 -13.22 -5.02 17.26
CA ALA A 143 -14.22 -4.95 18.33
C ALA A 143 -13.62 -4.70 19.73
N ALA A 144 -12.32 -4.93 19.91
CA ALA A 144 -11.63 -4.61 21.16
C ALA A 144 -11.53 -3.08 21.34
N PRO A 145 -11.91 -2.52 22.51
CA PRO A 145 -11.71 -1.10 22.80
C PRO A 145 -10.23 -0.71 22.70
N GLU A 146 -9.95 0.48 22.19
CA GLU A 146 -8.58 1.00 22.19
C GLU A 146 -8.05 1.21 23.61
N SER A 147 -6.74 1.14 23.76
CA SER A 147 -6.08 1.38 25.05
C SER A 147 -6.49 2.72 25.64
N GLY A 148 -7.11 2.69 26.83
CA GLY A 148 -7.59 3.88 27.52
C GLY A 148 -9.03 4.30 27.18
N GLN A 149 -9.72 3.56 26.31
CA GLN A 149 -11.13 3.74 26.00
C GLN A 149 -11.96 2.61 26.63
N SER A 150 -13.16 2.96 27.12
CA SER A 150 -14.09 2.00 27.74
C SER A 150 -15.31 1.69 26.87
N ALA A 151 -15.52 2.45 25.79
CA ALA A 151 -16.62 2.22 24.87
C ALA A 151 -16.29 1.08 23.90
N THR A 152 -17.24 0.18 23.71
CA THR A 152 -17.20 -0.80 22.62
C THR A 152 -17.45 -0.07 21.30
N PRO A 153 -16.63 -0.31 20.26
CA PRO A 153 -16.86 0.24 18.92
C PRO A 153 -18.23 -0.14 18.36
N ASP A 154 -18.79 0.71 17.50
CA ASP A 154 -20.03 0.38 16.79
C ASP A 154 -19.77 -0.78 15.81
N PRO A 155 -20.67 -1.78 15.69
CA PRO A 155 -20.48 -2.90 14.77
C PRO A 155 -20.28 -2.49 13.31
N GLN A 156 -20.90 -1.41 12.85
CA GLN A 156 -20.71 -0.92 11.49
C GLN A 156 -19.29 -0.36 11.30
N ASP A 157 -18.78 0.41 12.26
CA ASP A 157 -17.41 0.94 12.24
C ASP A 157 -16.38 -0.21 12.26
N VAL A 158 -16.68 -1.30 12.97
CA VAL A 158 -15.87 -2.52 12.97
C VAL A 158 -15.86 -3.15 11.58
N ASP A 159 -17.03 -3.33 10.96
CA ASP A 159 -17.11 -3.93 9.62
C ASP A 159 -16.38 -3.07 8.57
N GLU A 160 -16.50 -1.75 8.62
CA GLU A 160 -15.77 -0.82 7.76
C GLU A 160 -14.25 -0.92 7.97
N SER A 161 -13.79 -1.04 9.22
CA SER A 161 -12.37 -1.23 9.55
C SER A 161 -11.85 -2.58 9.04
N VAL A 162 -12.66 -3.63 9.14
CA VAL A 162 -12.33 -4.96 8.62
C VAL A 162 -12.22 -4.93 7.10
N VAL A 163 -13.16 -4.27 6.40
CA VAL A 163 -13.10 -4.08 4.95
C VAL A 163 -11.81 -3.37 4.54
N GLY A 164 -11.48 -2.27 5.22
CA GLY A 164 -10.25 -1.52 4.93
C GLY A 164 -8.97 -2.32 5.16
N ALA A 165 -8.89 -3.05 6.28
CA ALA A 165 -7.75 -3.92 6.58
C ALA A 165 -7.64 -5.10 5.58
N MET A 166 -8.77 -5.71 5.19
CA MET A 166 -8.80 -6.76 4.18
C MET A 166 -8.35 -6.26 2.80
N SER A 167 -8.68 -5.02 2.43
CA SER A 167 -8.15 -4.40 1.20
C SER A 167 -6.62 -4.25 1.28
N GLY A 168 -6.07 -3.82 2.41
CA GLY A 168 -4.61 -3.73 2.60
C GLY A 168 -3.91 -5.08 2.50
N ILE A 169 -4.50 -6.12 3.08
CA ILE A 169 -3.99 -7.50 2.97
C ILE A 169 -4.10 -7.99 1.52
N TYR A 170 -5.22 -7.76 0.83
CA TYR A 170 -5.34 -8.14 -0.58
C TYR A 170 -4.26 -7.48 -1.45
N TYR A 171 -4.00 -6.18 -1.30
CA TYR A 171 -2.99 -5.50 -2.10
C TYR A 171 -1.55 -5.92 -1.74
N HIS A 172 -1.33 -6.42 -0.53
CA HIS A 172 -0.10 -7.08 -0.16
C HIS A 172 0.07 -8.39 -0.95
N GLU A 173 -0.95 -9.27 -0.96
CA GLU A 173 -0.92 -10.51 -1.76
C GLU A 173 -0.85 -10.27 -3.26
N LEU A 174 -1.51 -9.21 -3.74
CA LEU A 174 -1.38 -8.78 -5.13
C LEU A 174 0.07 -8.39 -5.44
N GLY A 175 0.80 -7.80 -4.50
CA GLY A 175 2.23 -7.51 -4.66
C GLY A 175 3.05 -8.76 -4.95
N HIS A 176 2.87 -9.83 -4.18
CA HIS A 176 3.51 -11.11 -4.45
C HIS A 176 3.12 -11.66 -5.82
N ALA A 177 1.84 -11.60 -6.15
CA ALA A 177 1.35 -12.05 -7.46
C ALA A 177 2.01 -11.26 -8.60
N LEU A 178 2.10 -9.93 -8.51
CA LEU A 178 2.71 -9.11 -9.57
C LEU A 178 4.20 -9.34 -9.69
N ILE A 179 4.91 -9.55 -8.58
CA ILE A 179 6.33 -9.91 -8.58
C ILE A 179 6.55 -11.23 -9.33
N ASP A 180 5.80 -12.28 -9.00
CA ASP A 180 5.91 -13.58 -9.65
C ASP A 180 5.45 -13.55 -11.13
N LEU A 181 4.32 -12.90 -11.41
CA LEU A 181 3.73 -12.88 -12.75
C LEU A 181 4.58 -12.12 -13.77
N TYR A 182 5.30 -11.09 -13.33
CA TYR A 182 6.09 -10.22 -14.20
C TYR A 182 7.60 -10.33 -14.00
N ASP A 183 8.05 -11.28 -13.17
CA ASP A 183 9.47 -11.51 -12.86
C ASP A 183 10.15 -10.22 -12.39
N LEU A 184 9.50 -9.51 -11.45
CA LEU A 184 9.99 -8.22 -10.95
C LEU A 184 11.12 -8.44 -9.94
N PRO A 185 12.22 -7.68 -10.02
CA PRO A 185 13.32 -7.82 -9.07
C PRO A 185 12.99 -7.18 -7.72
N SER A 186 13.38 -7.85 -6.62
CA SER A 186 13.50 -7.25 -5.29
C SER A 186 14.94 -7.38 -4.78
N THR A 187 15.48 -6.28 -4.24
CA THR A 187 16.83 -6.26 -3.63
C THR A 187 16.79 -6.16 -2.10
N GLY A 188 15.59 -6.12 -1.51
CA GLY A 188 15.33 -6.08 -0.08
C GLY A 188 14.43 -7.23 0.37
N ARG A 189 13.80 -7.10 1.54
CA ARG A 189 12.74 -8.02 1.97
C ARG A 189 11.54 -7.83 1.05
N GLU A 190 11.07 -8.92 0.45
CA GLU A 190 9.89 -8.87 -0.42
C GLU A 190 8.65 -8.40 0.33
N GLU A 191 8.43 -8.90 1.55
CA GLU A 191 7.37 -8.46 2.47
C GLU A 191 7.27 -6.94 2.64
N ASP A 192 8.41 -6.27 2.87
CA ASP A 192 8.43 -4.81 3.02
C ASP A 192 8.14 -4.11 1.69
N ALA A 193 8.51 -4.72 0.56
CA ALA A 193 8.22 -4.19 -0.77
C ALA A 193 6.74 -4.33 -1.13
N VAL A 194 6.10 -5.46 -0.82
CA VAL A 194 4.67 -5.65 -1.10
C VAL A 194 3.78 -4.85 -0.14
N ASP A 195 4.23 -4.60 1.09
CA ASP A 195 3.62 -3.59 1.98
C ASP A 195 3.66 -2.19 1.37
N GLN A 196 4.79 -1.82 0.76
CA GLN A 196 4.93 -0.55 0.06
C GLN A 196 3.96 -0.45 -1.13
N LEU A 197 3.77 -1.54 -1.89
CA LEU A 197 2.78 -1.56 -2.97
C LEU A 197 1.36 -1.38 -2.41
N SER A 198 1.02 -2.12 -1.35
CA SER A 198 -0.28 -1.99 -0.68
C SER A 198 -0.55 -0.56 -0.24
N ALA A 199 0.43 0.07 0.42
CA ALA A 199 0.40 1.48 0.79
C ALA A 199 0.12 2.39 -0.42
N LEU A 200 0.91 2.22 -1.48
CA LEU A 200 0.83 3.04 -2.68
C LEU A 200 -0.56 2.94 -3.33
N VAL A 201 -1.09 1.74 -3.51
CA VAL A 201 -2.39 1.54 -4.16
C VAL A 201 -3.53 2.12 -3.32
N LEU A 202 -3.52 1.88 -2.00
CA LEU A 202 -4.54 2.40 -1.09
C LEU A 202 -4.51 3.93 -1.01
N ILE A 203 -3.34 4.54 -0.86
CA ILE A 203 -3.18 6.00 -0.79
C ILE A 203 -3.58 6.65 -2.11
N SER A 204 -3.13 6.10 -3.24
CA SER A 204 -3.46 6.62 -4.57
C SER A 204 -4.98 6.59 -4.81
N SER A 205 -5.62 5.47 -4.46
CA SER A 205 -7.08 5.32 -4.57
C SER A 205 -7.83 6.27 -3.63
N ALA A 206 -7.28 6.51 -2.44
CA ALA A 206 -7.85 7.38 -1.42
C ALA A 206 -7.80 8.87 -1.81
N GLU A 207 -6.70 9.33 -2.43
CA GLU A 207 -6.53 10.72 -2.87
C GLU A 207 -7.63 11.15 -3.85
N ASP A 208 -8.01 10.26 -4.75
CA ASP A 208 -9.06 10.51 -5.74
C ASP A 208 -10.46 10.48 -5.14
N GLN A 209 -10.72 9.54 -4.23
CA GLN A 209 -12.00 9.39 -3.55
C GLN A 209 -12.19 10.39 -2.40
N ARG A 210 -11.10 10.99 -1.93
CA ARG A 210 -11.00 11.73 -0.66
C ARG A 210 -11.43 10.89 0.54
N ASP A 211 -11.12 9.60 0.50
CA ASP A 211 -11.46 8.63 1.53
C ASP A 211 -10.24 7.76 1.83
N TYR A 212 -9.62 8.00 2.99
CA TYR A 212 -8.43 7.29 3.47
C TYR A 212 -8.77 6.16 4.45
N SER A 213 -10.05 5.78 4.57
CA SER A 213 -10.51 4.74 5.50
C SER A 213 -9.76 3.42 5.34
N GLU A 214 -9.53 2.95 4.11
CA GLU A 214 -8.86 1.67 3.86
C GLU A 214 -7.39 1.65 4.35
N ILE A 215 -6.61 2.70 4.02
CA ILE A 215 -5.22 2.82 4.49
C ILE A 215 -5.15 3.06 6.00
N ILE A 216 -6.06 3.85 6.56
CA ILE A 216 -6.12 4.08 8.01
C ILE A 216 -6.46 2.77 8.74
N SER A 217 -7.42 2.00 8.24
CA SER A 217 -7.79 0.70 8.82
C SER A 217 -6.66 -0.29 8.73
N THR A 218 -5.91 -0.31 7.62
CA THR A 218 -4.69 -1.13 7.47
C THR A 218 -3.63 -0.75 8.50
N ILE A 219 -3.38 0.55 8.70
CA ILE A 219 -2.47 1.04 9.74
C ILE A 219 -2.95 0.59 11.13
N GLN A 220 -4.25 0.77 11.43
CA GLN A 220 -4.81 0.39 12.73
C GLN A 220 -4.74 -1.11 12.99
N ALA A 221 -4.93 -1.95 11.97
CA ALA A 221 -4.76 -3.39 12.06
C ALA A 221 -3.35 -3.74 12.56
N TRP A 222 -2.30 -3.22 11.91
CA TRP A 222 -0.91 -3.42 12.35
C TRP A 222 -0.65 -2.87 13.75
N GLY A 223 -1.22 -1.71 14.09
CA GLY A 223 -1.11 -1.14 15.43
C GLY A 223 -1.71 -2.04 16.51
N ARG A 224 -2.86 -2.67 16.24
CA ARG A 224 -3.55 -3.59 17.16
C ARG A 224 -2.87 -4.96 17.22
N MET A 225 -2.43 -5.51 16.09
CA MET A 225 -1.65 -6.76 16.04
C MET A 225 -0.33 -6.61 16.81
N SER A 226 0.34 -5.47 16.67
CA SER A 226 1.53 -5.12 17.46
C SER A 226 1.29 -5.22 18.97
N GLN A 227 0.13 -4.75 19.46
CA GLN A 227 -0.22 -4.86 20.89
C GLN A 227 -0.39 -6.33 21.33
N GLN A 228 -0.92 -7.19 20.46
CA GLN A 228 -1.02 -8.62 20.72
C GLN A 228 0.37 -9.29 20.69
N GLU A 229 1.21 -8.98 19.71
CA GLU A 229 2.57 -9.50 19.58
C GLU A 229 3.42 -9.19 20.81
N VAL A 230 3.45 -7.94 21.26
CA VAL A 230 4.27 -7.53 22.43
C VAL A 230 3.69 -8.02 23.76
N SER A 231 2.45 -8.51 23.78
CA SER A 231 1.87 -9.18 24.95
C SER A 231 2.37 -10.61 25.13
N GLN A 232 3.03 -11.16 24.10
CA GLN A 232 3.67 -12.48 24.12
C GLN A 232 5.20 -12.33 24.19
N PRO A 233 5.94 -13.37 24.62
CA PRO A 233 7.39 -13.36 24.55
C PRO A 233 7.87 -13.22 23.10
N LEU A 234 8.60 -12.13 22.81
CA LEU A 234 9.31 -11.98 21.54
C LEU A 234 10.52 -12.91 21.54
N ASP A 235 10.32 -14.12 21.00
CA ASP A 235 11.36 -15.13 20.89
C ASP A 235 11.99 -15.16 19.48
N LYS A 236 12.87 -16.14 19.25
CA LYS A 236 13.61 -16.24 17.99
C LYS A 236 12.72 -16.53 16.79
N THR A 237 11.53 -17.11 16.96
CA THR A 237 10.65 -17.41 15.81
C THR A 237 10.06 -16.13 15.27
N VAL A 238 9.62 -15.23 16.15
CA VAL A 238 9.10 -13.91 15.77
C VAL A 238 10.16 -13.07 15.04
N PHE A 239 11.43 -13.16 15.46
CA PHE A 239 12.52 -12.46 14.77
C PHE A 239 13.02 -13.15 13.50
N ALA A 240 12.73 -14.44 13.32
CA ALA A 240 13.09 -15.22 12.14
C ALA A 240 11.96 -15.27 11.10
N ASP A 241 10.79 -14.72 11.43
CA ASP A 241 9.64 -14.61 10.54
C ASP A 241 10.00 -13.78 9.31
N GLU A 242 9.42 -14.16 8.16
CA GLU A 242 9.64 -13.46 6.90
C GLU A 242 8.94 -12.10 6.88
N HIS A 243 7.87 -11.94 7.65
CA HIS A 243 7.19 -10.66 7.86
C HIS A 243 7.95 -9.79 8.85
N SER A 244 7.89 -8.48 8.63
CA SER A 244 8.34 -7.50 9.62
C SER A 244 7.40 -7.51 10.82
N LEU A 245 7.92 -7.22 12.03
CA LEU A 245 7.11 -7.06 13.24
C LEU A 245 5.95 -6.10 12.96
N SER A 246 4.76 -6.37 13.49
CA SER A 246 3.59 -5.51 13.24
C SER A 246 3.84 -4.06 13.63
N VAL A 247 4.64 -3.80 14.67
CA VAL A 247 5.05 -2.44 15.06
C VAL A 247 5.89 -1.73 13.99
N GLN A 248 6.73 -2.45 13.25
CA GLN A 248 7.52 -1.89 12.16
C GLN A 248 6.62 -1.57 10.96
N ARG A 249 5.73 -2.51 10.59
CA ARG A 249 4.73 -2.31 9.53
C ARG A 249 3.85 -1.10 9.82
N TYR A 250 3.37 -0.96 11.07
CA TYR A 250 2.62 0.19 11.56
C TYR A 250 3.34 1.53 11.31
N TYR A 251 4.60 1.66 11.75
CA TYR A 251 5.37 2.90 11.55
C TYR A 251 5.75 3.17 10.09
N ASN A 252 5.98 2.13 9.30
CA ASN A 252 6.26 2.28 7.86
C ASN A 252 5.02 2.78 7.13
N MET A 253 3.86 2.18 7.39
CA MET A 253 2.61 2.54 6.73
C MET A 253 2.14 3.97 7.09
N MET A 254 2.25 4.37 8.36
CA MET A 254 2.03 5.77 8.76
C MET A 254 3.00 6.74 8.08
N CYS A 255 4.25 6.32 7.90
CA CYS A 255 5.24 7.15 7.22
C CYS A 255 4.91 7.32 5.74
N TYR A 256 4.43 6.28 5.06
CA TYR A 256 3.98 6.38 3.68
C TYR A 256 2.76 7.29 3.55
N LEU A 257 1.76 7.16 4.42
CA LEU A 257 0.60 8.05 4.44
C LEU A 257 0.99 9.51 4.72
N TYR A 258 1.83 9.76 5.72
CA TYR A 258 2.32 11.10 6.01
C TYR A 258 3.16 11.67 4.85
N GLY A 259 4.00 10.83 4.23
CA GLY A 259 4.86 11.21 3.12
C GLY A 259 4.12 11.53 1.83
N SER A 260 2.92 10.96 1.61
CA SER A 260 2.11 11.25 0.42
C SER A 260 1.55 12.67 0.45
N ASN A 261 1.13 13.13 1.63
CA ASN A 261 0.64 14.49 1.83
C ASN A 261 0.82 14.94 3.28
N HIS A 262 2.01 15.45 3.62
CA HIS A 262 2.29 15.83 5.01
C HIS A 262 1.32 16.88 5.54
N ASN A 263 0.77 17.74 4.67
CA ASN A 263 -0.11 18.83 5.08
C ASN A 263 -1.46 18.29 5.55
N ALA A 264 -1.98 17.27 4.85
CA ALA A 264 -3.21 16.59 5.23
C ALA A 264 -3.04 15.78 6.52
N PHE A 265 -1.83 15.25 6.76
CA PHE A 265 -1.57 14.32 7.86
C PHE A 265 -0.66 14.88 8.96
N LEU A 266 -0.53 16.20 9.08
CA LEU A 266 0.16 16.88 10.19
C LEU A 266 -0.25 16.34 11.59
N PRO A 267 -1.54 16.03 11.86
CA PRO A 267 -1.94 15.48 13.16
C PRO A 267 -1.19 14.21 13.57
N LEU A 268 -0.79 13.35 12.63
CA LEU A 268 -0.02 12.13 12.96
C LEU A 268 1.25 12.45 13.74
N VAL A 269 1.93 13.55 13.39
CA VAL A 269 3.14 14.00 14.09
C VAL A 269 2.81 14.89 15.29
N ALA A 270 1.83 15.79 15.14
CA ALA A 270 1.45 16.74 16.19
C ALA A 270 0.93 16.03 17.45
N ASP A 271 0.17 14.94 17.28
CA ASP A 271 -0.41 14.14 18.36
C ASP A 271 0.55 13.06 18.89
N GLY A 272 1.75 12.96 18.29
CA GLY A 272 2.80 12.03 18.73
C GLY A 272 2.65 10.59 18.26
N ALA A 273 1.66 10.29 17.42
CA ALA A 273 1.46 8.94 16.85
C ALA A 273 2.64 8.53 15.94
N LEU A 274 3.16 9.46 15.14
CA LEU A 274 4.35 9.31 14.31
C LEU A 274 5.50 10.16 14.89
N PRO A 275 6.59 9.55 15.39
CA PRO A 275 7.73 10.29 15.93
C PRO A 275 8.31 11.27 14.91
N VAL A 276 8.62 12.49 15.35
CA VAL A 276 9.22 13.54 14.50
C VAL A 276 10.47 13.01 13.78
N THR A 277 11.31 12.24 14.47
CA THR A 277 12.53 11.63 13.90
C THR A 277 12.27 10.60 12.80
N ARG A 278 11.09 9.97 12.78
CA ARG A 278 10.64 9.11 11.67
C ARG A 278 10.09 9.96 10.53
N ALA A 279 9.27 10.97 10.86
CA ALA A 279 8.55 11.81 9.92
C ALA A 279 9.47 12.60 8.96
N VAL A 280 10.66 13.03 9.42
CA VAL A 280 11.58 13.85 8.60
C VAL A 280 12.04 13.20 7.29
N ARG A 281 11.92 11.88 7.13
CA ARG A 281 12.29 11.14 5.90
C ARG A 281 11.10 10.66 5.09
N CYS A 282 9.88 10.84 5.58
CA CYS A 282 8.71 10.17 5.03
C CYS A 282 8.33 10.63 3.62
N GLU A 283 8.46 11.91 3.30
CA GLU A 283 8.21 12.39 1.94
C GLU A 283 9.18 11.80 0.91
N GLU A 284 10.48 11.77 1.24
CA GLU A 284 11.50 11.19 0.37
C GLU A 284 11.29 9.67 0.21
N GLU A 285 11.00 8.98 1.31
CA GLU A 285 10.73 7.54 1.30
C GLU A 285 9.49 7.20 0.45
N TYR A 286 8.38 7.93 0.64
CA TYR A 286 7.18 7.74 -0.16
C TYR A 286 7.43 8.02 -1.65
N ALA A 287 8.06 9.15 -1.99
CA ALA A 287 8.35 9.51 -3.37
C ALA A 287 9.27 8.50 -4.06
N LYS A 288 10.28 8.00 -3.35
CA LYS A 288 11.21 6.99 -3.87
C LYS A 288 10.52 5.64 -4.10
N MET A 289 9.72 5.20 -3.13
CA MET A 289 8.90 3.99 -3.22
C MET A 289 7.92 4.06 -4.39
N ALA A 290 7.12 5.13 -4.46
CA ALA A 290 6.12 5.33 -5.51
C ALA A 290 6.77 5.31 -6.90
N LYS A 291 7.91 5.99 -7.06
CA LYS A 291 8.67 5.97 -8.31
C LYS A 291 9.20 4.58 -8.67
N ALA A 292 9.69 3.82 -7.70
CA ALA A 292 10.22 2.48 -7.94
C ALA A 292 9.10 1.54 -8.45
N TRP A 293 7.98 1.48 -7.74
CA TRP A 293 6.83 0.67 -8.14
C TRP A 293 6.23 1.12 -9.48
N ALA A 294 6.09 2.42 -9.71
CA ALA A 294 5.66 2.94 -11.01
C ALA A 294 6.59 2.51 -12.15
N THR A 295 7.91 2.55 -11.93
CA THR A 295 8.90 2.14 -12.94
C THR A 295 8.81 0.64 -13.24
N LEU A 296 8.64 -0.19 -12.21
CA LEU A 296 8.56 -1.64 -12.36
C LEU A 296 7.25 -2.08 -13.03
N LEU A 297 6.13 -1.42 -12.71
CA LEU A 297 4.82 -1.82 -13.19
C LEU A 297 4.47 -1.25 -14.57
N ALA A 298 4.99 -0.08 -14.95
CA ALA A 298 4.62 0.59 -16.20
C ALA A 298 4.63 -0.28 -17.47
N PRO A 299 5.60 -1.20 -17.69
CA PRO A 299 5.59 -2.07 -18.87
C PRO A 299 4.44 -3.09 -18.91
N HIS A 300 3.80 -3.35 -17.77
CA HIS A 300 2.79 -4.39 -17.58
C HIS A 300 1.37 -3.84 -17.43
N MET A 301 1.26 -2.52 -17.38
CA MET A 301 -0.02 -1.84 -17.22
C MET A 301 -0.78 -1.72 -18.53
N ARG A 302 -2.10 -1.63 -18.42
CA ARG A 302 -2.98 -1.35 -19.56
C ARG A 302 -2.72 0.04 -20.12
N THR A 303 -2.53 0.10 -21.44
CA THR A 303 -2.34 1.35 -22.19
C THR A 303 -3.55 1.71 -23.06
N ASP A 304 -4.57 0.85 -23.07
CA ASP A 304 -5.83 1.01 -23.81
C ASP A 304 -6.94 1.68 -22.99
N LEU A 305 -6.58 2.24 -21.83
CA LEU A 305 -7.49 3.07 -21.04
C LEU A 305 -7.75 4.40 -21.77
N PRO A 306 -9.00 4.89 -21.84
CA PRO A 306 -9.29 6.16 -22.47
C PRO A 306 -8.49 7.28 -21.80
N ASP A 307 -7.72 8.03 -22.60
CA ASP A 307 -6.92 9.18 -22.19
C ASP A 307 -7.82 10.18 -21.44
N VAL A 308 -7.70 10.20 -20.11
CA VAL A 308 -8.25 11.29 -19.32
C VAL A 308 -7.15 12.33 -19.14
N SER A 309 -6.87 13.04 -20.23
CA SER A 309 -6.05 14.24 -20.16
C SER A 309 -6.64 15.18 -19.09
N PRO A 310 -5.84 15.61 -18.09
CA PRO A 310 -6.31 16.57 -17.11
C PRO A 310 -6.74 17.84 -17.84
N ALA A 311 -7.91 18.38 -17.47
CA ALA A 311 -8.38 19.65 -18.00
C ALA A 311 -7.26 20.70 -17.88
N PRO A 312 -7.02 21.52 -18.91
CA PRO A 312 -5.92 22.48 -18.89
C PRO A 312 -6.05 23.37 -17.66
N THR A 313 -4.98 23.41 -16.87
CA THR A 313 -4.88 24.26 -15.69
C THR A 313 -5.25 25.69 -16.07
N PRO A 314 -6.19 26.36 -15.37
CA PRO A 314 -6.48 27.75 -15.65
C PRO A 314 -5.19 28.57 -15.51
N SER A 315 -4.90 29.36 -16.53
CA SER A 315 -3.72 30.21 -16.59
C SER A 315 -3.61 31.06 -15.32
N PRO A 316 -2.42 31.20 -14.70
CA PRO A 316 -2.28 31.97 -13.48
C PRO A 316 -2.75 33.41 -13.73
N SER A 317 -3.70 33.86 -12.90
CA SER A 317 -4.10 35.26 -12.86
C SER A 317 -2.86 36.11 -12.52
N PRO A 318 -2.63 37.26 -13.19
CA PRO A 318 -1.45 38.08 -12.92
C PRO A 318 -1.41 38.49 -11.45
N SER A 319 -0.25 38.28 -10.81
CA SER A 319 -0.01 38.68 -9.43
C SER A 319 -0.30 40.17 -9.23
N PRO A 320 -0.92 40.57 -8.10
CA PRO A 320 -1.08 41.98 -7.78
C PRO A 320 0.29 42.62 -7.62
N THR A 321 0.52 43.72 -8.34
CA THR A 321 1.74 44.53 -8.26
C THR A 321 1.98 44.96 -6.81
N ALA A 322 3.18 44.71 -6.29
CA ALA A 322 3.55 45.11 -4.94
C ALA A 322 3.36 46.62 -4.74
N SER A 323 2.62 47.00 -3.71
CA SER A 323 2.50 48.39 -3.26
C SER A 323 3.84 48.84 -2.68
N PRO A 324 4.33 50.06 -2.97
CA PRO A 324 5.62 50.53 -2.47
C PRO A 324 5.64 50.64 -0.94
N SER A 325 6.72 50.15 -0.33
CA SER A 325 6.97 50.25 1.12
C SER A 325 6.95 51.71 1.61
N PRO A 326 6.37 51.99 2.80
CA PRO A 326 6.44 53.31 3.41
C PRO A 326 7.87 53.61 3.91
N THR A 327 8.32 54.83 3.64
CA THR A 327 9.59 55.41 4.09
C THR A 327 9.69 55.42 5.63
N PRO A 328 10.83 55.05 6.24
CA PRO A 328 10.99 55.11 7.69
C PRO A 328 11.03 56.57 8.20
N SER A 329 10.29 56.85 9.28
CA SER A 329 10.33 58.13 9.99
C SER A 329 11.65 58.34 10.74
N PRO A 330 12.15 59.58 10.84
CA PRO A 330 13.41 59.87 11.53
C PRO A 330 13.27 59.76 13.07
N THR A 331 14.30 59.18 13.69
CA THR A 331 14.47 59.00 15.14
C THR A 331 14.54 60.36 15.87
N PRO A 332 13.83 60.54 17.00
CA PRO A 332 13.96 61.76 17.81
C PRO A 332 15.26 61.77 18.65
N SER A 333 15.91 62.94 18.72
CA SER A 333 17.08 63.20 19.57
C SER A 333 16.74 63.15 21.07
N PRO A 334 17.69 62.72 21.94
CA PRO A 334 17.47 62.63 23.38
C PRO A 334 17.43 64.00 24.07
N SER A 335 16.41 64.21 24.92
CA SER A 335 16.35 65.34 25.86
C SER A 335 17.22 65.09 27.11
N PRO A 336 17.77 66.15 27.74
CA PRO A 336 18.67 66.02 28.89
C PRO A 336 17.94 65.72 30.20
N SER A 337 18.58 64.90 31.05
CA SER A 337 18.09 64.46 32.37
C SER A 337 17.96 65.60 33.39
N PRO A 338 16.90 65.64 34.21
CA PRO A 338 16.87 66.42 35.43
C PRO A 338 17.31 65.63 36.67
N SER A 339 18.00 66.38 37.53
CA SER A 339 18.61 66.07 38.82
C SER A 339 17.70 65.42 39.87
N SER A 340 18.34 64.60 40.71
CA SER A 340 17.90 63.99 41.95
C SER A 340 17.17 64.92 42.94
N GLY A 341 16.04 64.46 43.49
CA GLY A 341 15.36 65.01 44.65
C GLY A 341 14.81 63.87 45.53
N ARG A 342 15.16 63.91 46.83
CA ARG A 342 15.10 62.86 47.87
C ARG A 342 13.69 62.73 48.51
N PRO A 343 13.32 61.57 49.09
CA PRO A 343 11.95 61.29 49.53
C PRO A 343 11.67 61.67 50.99
N SER A 344 10.39 61.82 51.32
CA SER A 344 9.80 61.58 52.64
C SER A 344 8.37 61.10 52.44
#